data_AF-A0A976FPC1-F1
#
_entry.id   AF-A0A976FPC1-F1
#
_cell.length_a   1.000
_cell.length_b   1.000
_cell.length_c   1.000
_cell.angle_alpha   90.00
_cell.angle_beta   90.00
_cell.angle_gamma   90.00
#
_symmetry.space_group_name_H-M   'P 1'
#
loop_
_entity.id
_entity.type
_entity.pdbx_description
1 polymer ?
#
loop_
_entity_poly.entity_id
_entity_poly.type
_entity_poly.pdbx_seq_one_letter_code
_entity_poly.pdbx_strand_id
1 'polypeptide(L)'
;MATEIQQVRAFISARKRGIEAAEKRYDIRTAVNELCELAAPLHSPERFSSLWKNLYLGPCYRDVVAFLVTYVAVHVEPCFTPQDRALALEVFFDSANVPSSKAIGALVSTLTAVSRKTEAKDSTTEEDREASIAMCVQLLEKVIHDGGIQNIVTELVLQEHESKMTENHNVIGLQVLISQLASLPGSVQTEAVDH
;
A
#
# COMPACT_ATOMS: atom_id res chain seq x y z
N MET A 1 -21.75 6.76 9.33
CA MET A 1 -20.28 6.79 9.17
C MET A 1 -19.54 6.04 10.28
N ALA A 2 -19.78 6.32 11.57
CA ALA A 2 -19.11 5.62 12.68
C ALA A 2 -19.41 4.10 12.75
N THR A 3 -20.61 3.69 12.32
CA THR A 3 -20.99 2.27 12.27
C THR A 3 -20.35 1.55 11.08
N GLU A 4 -20.32 2.16 9.88
CA GLU A 4 -19.70 1.52 8.71
C GLU A 4 -18.18 1.38 8.87
N ILE A 5 -17.49 2.38 9.43
CA ILE A 5 -16.04 2.24 9.69
C ILE A 5 -15.75 1.10 10.68
N GLN A 6 -16.62 0.88 11.66
CA GLN A 6 -16.47 -0.21 12.60
C GLN A 6 -16.74 -1.57 11.93
N GLN A 7 -17.66 -1.63 10.97
CA GLN A 7 -17.89 -2.83 10.16
C GLN A 7 -16.68 -3.16 9.29
N VAL A 8 -16.07 -2.15 8.63
CA VAL A 8 -14.85 -2.33 7.84
C VAL A 8 -13.70 -2.83 8.71
N ARG A 9 -13.51 -2.25 9.90
CA ARG A 9 -12.50 -2.71 10.87
C ARG A 9 -12.75 -4.15 11.31
N ALA A 10 -13.99 -4.47 11.67
CA ALA A 10 -14.36 -5.83 12.09
C ALA A 10 -14.12 -6.85 10.97
N PHE A 11 -14.43 -6.49 9.73
CA PHE A 11 -14.14 -7.30 8.55
C PHE A 11 -12.63 -7.55 8.41
N ILE A 12 -11.81 -6.49 8.43
CA ILE A 12 -10.34 -6.60 8.35
C ILE A 12 -9.80 -7.48 9.47
N SER A 13 -10.21 -7.24 10.72
CA SER A 13 -9.79 -8.03 11.88
C SER A 13 -10.24 -9.49 11.80
N ALA A 14 -11.39 -9.78 11.18
CA ALA A 14 -11.81 -11.15 10.94
C ALA A 14 -10.92 -11.85 9.91
N ARG A 15 -10.59 -11.18 8.80
CA ARG A 15 -9.71 -11.73 7.75
C ARG A 15 -8.28 -11.93 8.23
N LYS A 16 -7.70 -10.96 8.95
CA LYS A 16 -6.38 -11.11 9.58
C LYS A 16 -6.30 -12.36 10.47
N ARG A 17 -7.29 -12.55 11.35
CA ARG A 17 -7.37 -13.75 12.20
C ARG A 17 -7.56 -15.04 11.39
N GLY A 18 -8.30 -14.98 10.28
CA GLY A 18 -8.45 -16.10 9.34
C GLY A 18 -7.10 -16.52 8.75
N ILE A 19 -6.30 -15.55 8.30
CA ILE A 19 -4.96 -15.76 7.75
C ILE A 19 -4.04 -16.39 8.82
N GLU A 20 -4.00 -15.81 10.02
CA GLU A 20 -3.20 -16.34 11.13
C GLU A 20 -3.62 -17.76 11.53
N ALA A 21 -4.92 -18.05 11.53
CA ALA A 21 -5.42 -19.39 11.85
C ALA A 21 -5.14 -20.42 10.74
N ALA A 22 -5.07 -19.97 9.49
CA ALA A 22 -4.68 -20.80 8.35
C ALA A 22 -3.17 -21.12 8.39
N GLU A 23 -2.34 -20.10 8.64
CA GLU A 23 -0.89 -20.23 8.81
C GLU A 23 -0.55 -21.24 9.91
N LYS A 24 -1.15 -21.12 11.10
CA LYS A 24 -0.95 -22.07 12.22
C LYS A 24 -1.29 -23.53 11.90
N ARG A 25 -2.13 -23.76 10.89
CA ARG A 25 -2.53 -25.11 10.42
C ARG A 25 -1.74 -25.55 9.19
N TYR A 26 -0.78 -24.73 8.73
CA TYR A 26 -0.07 -24.90 7.46
C TYR A 26 -1.01 -25.03 6.24
N ASP A 27 -2.18 -24.40 6.31
CA ASP A 27 -3.17 -24.41 5.24
C ASP A 27 -3.01 -23.17 4.35
N ILE A 28 -2.04 -23.27 3.43
CA ILE A 28 -1.68 -22.19 2.50
C ILE A 28 -2.86 -21.78 1.63
N ARG A 29 -3.68 -22.74 1.18
CA ARG A 29 -4.83 -22.45 0.32
C ARG A 29 -5.86 -21.60 1.05
N THR A 30 -6.15 -21.90 2.31
CA THR A 30 -7.04 -21.07 3.12
C THR A 30 -6.43 -19.69 3.37
N ALA A 31 -5.12 -19.59 3.63
CA ALA A 31 -4.45 -18.31 3.80
C ALA A 31 -4.55 -17.41 2.55
N VAL A 32 -4.32 -17.99 1.36
CA VAL A 32 -4.50 -17.32 0.06
C VAL A 32 -5.94 -16.83 -0.11
N ASN A 33 -6.93 -17.69 0.17
CA ASN A 33 -8.35 -17.30 0.06
C ASN A 33 -8.71 -16.15 1.00
N GLU A 34 -8.24 -16.19 2.25
CA GLU A 34 -8.49 -15.12 3.23
C GLU A 34 -7.82 -13.80 2.84
N LEU A 35 -6.66 -13.85 2.19
CA LEU A 35 -6.00 -12.68 1.62
C LEU A 35 -6.75 -12.11 0.41
N CYS A 36 -7.21 -12.96 -0.50
CA CYS A 36 -8.07 -12.54 -1.61
C CYS A 36 -9.35 -11.87 -1.09
N GLU A 37 -9.96 -12.44 -0.05
CA GLU A 37 -11.13 -11.84 0.61
C GLU A 37 -10.79 -10.51 1.30
N LEU A 38 -9.61 -10.39 1.92
CA LEU A 38 -9.13 -9.13 2.48
C LEU A 38 -8.92 -8.07 1.38
N ALA A 39 -8.49 -8.46 0.18
CA ALA A 39 -8.30 -7.57 -0.96
C ALA A 39 -9.62 -7.19 -1.67
N ALA A 40 -10.68 -7.99 -1.52
CA ALA A 40 -11.92 -7.84 -2.26
C ALA A 40 -12.55 -6.43 -2.23
N PRO A 41 -12.52 -5.66 -1.11
CA PRO A 41 -13.00 -4.27 -1.10
C PRO A 41 -12.31 -3.33 -2.10
N LEU A 42 -11.13 -3.69 -2.61
CA LEU A 42 -10.36 -2.89 -3.57
C LEU A 42 -10.84 -3.06 -5.01
N HIS A 43 -11.30 -4.26 -5.39
CA HIS A 43 -11.53 -4.65 -6.79
C HIS A 43 -12.88 -5.34 -7.06
N SER A 44 -13.74 -5.54 -6.06
CA SER A 44 -15.05 -6.23 -6.18
C SER A 44 -16.24 -5.27 -5.97
N PRO A 45 -16.54 -4.37 -6.92
CA PRO A 45 -17.59 -3.35 -6.77
C PRO A 45 -19.01 -3.93 -6.66
N GLU A 46 -19.23 -5.15 -7.13
CA GLU A 46 -20.49 -5.89 -7.00
C GLU A 46 -20.76 -6.39 -5.58
N ARG A 47 -19.71 -6.53 -4.76
CA ARG A 47 -19.78 -7.00 -3.37
C ARG A 47 -19.62 -5.86 -2.36
N PHE A 48 -18.84 -4.85 -2.69
CA PHE A 48 -18.50 -3.74 -1.79
C PHE A 48 -18.83 -2.39 -2.42
N SER A 49 -19.59 -1.58 -1.68
CA SER A 49 -19.90 -0.21 -2.10
C SER A 49 -18.65 0.66 -2.22
N SER A 50 -18.74 1.74 -3.01
CA SER A 50 -17.68 2.76 -3.10
C SER A 50 -17.34 3.37 -1.74
N LEU A 51 -18.33 3.53 -0.85
CA LEU A 51 -18.11 3.97 0.53
C LEU A 51 -17.18 3.02 1.29
N TRP A 52 -17.37 1.70 1.14
CA TRP A 52 -16.50 0.69 1.74
C TRP A 52 -15.07 0.79 1.21
N LYS A 53 -14.89 0.92 -0.11
CA LYS A 53 -13.57 1.13 -0.71
C LYS A 53 -12.89 2.39 -0.17
N ASN A 54 -13.62 3.50 -0.03
CA ASN A 54 -13.10 4.75 0.52
C ASN A 54 -12.70 4.64 2.00
N LEU A 55 -13.53 3.99 2.83
CA LEU A 55 -13.21 3.74 4.24
C LEU A 55 -12.05 2.76 4.40
N TYR A 56 -11.93 1.79 3.50
CA TYR A 56 -10.82 0.85 3.44
C TYR A 56 -9.51 1.60 3.11
N LEU A 57 -9.47 2.31 1.98
CA LEU A 57 -8.31 3.08 1.50
C LEU A 57 -7.92 4.27 2.37
N GLY A 58 -8.87 4.83 3.12
CA GLY A 58 -8.63 5.95 4.03
C GLY A 58 -8.00 5.50 5.35
N PRO A 59 -8.79 5.39 6.43
CA PRO A 59 -8.27 5.13 7.78
C PRO A 59 -7.73 3.71 8.02
N CYS A 60 -8.09 2.71 7.20
CA CYS A 60 -7.78 1.30 7.48
C CYS A 60 -6.58 0.75 6.70
N TYR A 61 -6.30 1.30 5.52
CA TYR A 61 -5.34 0.73 4.58
C TYR A 61 -3.92 0.64 5.14
N ARG A 62 -3.47 1.62 5.93
CA ARG A 62 -2.16 1.57 6.59
C ARG A 62 -2.02 0.36 7.51
N ASP A 63 -3.07 0.03 8.28
CA ASP A 63 -3.07 -1.12 9.19
C ASP A 63 -3.07 -2.46 8.41
N VAL A 64 -3.71 -2.50 7.25
CA VAL A 64 -3.65 -3.65 6.35
C VAL A 64 -2.25 -3.83 5.80
N VAL A 65 -1.65 -2.78 5.23
CA VAL A 65 -0.28 -2.83 4.68
C VAL A 65 0.74 -3.21 5.74
N ALA A 66 0.61 -2.68 6.96
CA ALA A 66 1.48 -3.08 8.06
C ALA A 66 1.40 -4.60 8.31
N PHE A 67 0.19 -5.17 8.38
CA PHE A 67 0.03 -6.62 8.54
C PHE A 67 0.59 -7.43 7.36
N LEU A 68 0.38 -6.98 6.13
CA LEU A 68 0.93 -7.63 4.93
C LEU A 68 2.46 -7.71 5.00
N VAL A 69 3.11 -6.60 5.35
CA VAL A 69 4.57 -6.52 5.40
C VAL A 69 5.14 -7.24 6.62
N THR A 70 4.53 -7.13 7.79
CA THR A 70 5.15 -7.64 9.03
C THR A 70 4.75 -9.06 9.40
N TYR A 71 3.64 -9.57 8.87
CA TYR A 71 3.17 -10.91 9.17
C TYR A 71 3.11 -11.78 7.93
N VAL A 72 2.40 -11.32 6.89
CA VAL A 72 2.19 -12.14 5.68
C VAL A 72 3.51 -12.37 4.96
N ALA A 73 4.33 -11.33 4.75
CA ALA A 73 5.63 -11.45 4.10
C ALA A 73 6.59 -12.42 4.83
N VAL A 74 6.45 -12.53 6.15
CA VAL A 74 7.37 -13.29 6.99
C VAL A 74 6.91 -14.75 7.14
N HIS A 75 5.63 -14.95 7.42
CA HIS A 75 5.13 -16.26 7.86
C HIS A 75 4.29 -16.99 6.80
N VAL A 76 3.80 -16.29 5.78
CA VAL A 76 2.82 -16.85 4.84
C VAL A 76 3.36 -16.85 3.41
N GLU A 77 3.88 -15.70 2.96
CA GLU A 77 4.42 -15.46 1.63
C GLU A 77 5.54 -16.44 1.22
N PRO A 78 6.44 -16.90 2.12
CA PRO A 78 7.49 -17.84 1.72
C PRO A 78 6.96 -19.17 1.20
N CYS A 79 5.70 -19.50 1.52
CA CYS A 79 5.01 -20.70 1.05
C CYS A 79 4.20 -20.47 -0.23
N PHE A 80 4.17 -19.25 -0.77
CA PHE A 80 3.37 -18.91 -1.94
C PHE A 80 4.06 -19.26 -3.25
N THR A 81 3.26 -19.73 -4.21
CA THR A 81 3.68 -19.74 -5.60
C THR A 81 3.69 -18.31 -6.16
N PRO A 82 4.37 -18.04 -7.29
CA PRO A 82 4.28 -16.74 -7.96
C PRO A 82 2.84 -16.34 -8.30
N GLN A 83 1.98 -17.31 -8.61
CA GLN A 83 0.57 -17.07 -8.89
C GLN A 83 -0.19 -16.64 -7.63
N ASP A 84 0.06 -17.29 -6.49
CA ASP A 84 -0.55 -16.91 -5.22
C ASP A 84 -0.13 -15.50 -4.80
N ARG A 85 1.14 -15.13 -4.99
CA ARG A 85 1.64 -13.77 -4.73
C ARG A 85 0.89 -12.73 -5.56
N ALA A 86 0.79 -12.95 -6.87
CA ALA A 86 0.11 -12.02 -7.77
C ALA A 86 -1.37 -11.83 -7.39
N LEU A 87 -2.07 -12.94 -7.08
CA LEU A 87 -3.50 -12.93 -6.77
C LEU A 87 -3.82 -12.37 -5.38
N ALA A 88 -3.00 -12.70 -4.38
CA ALA A 88 -3.35 -12.51 -2.97
C ALA A 88 -2.51 -11.45 -2.24
N LEU A 89 -1.40 -10.99 -2.82
CA LEU A 89 -0.52 -10.00 -2.18
C LEU A 89 -0.31 -8.76 -3.04
N GLU A 90 -0.01 -8.92 -4.32
CA GLU A 90 0.34 -7.79 -5.20
C GLU A 90 -0.86 -6.89 -5.51
N VAL A 91 -2.09 -7.44 -5.47
CA VAL A 91 -3.34 -6.72 -5.67
C VAL A 91 -3.54 -5.53 -4.70
N PHE A 92 -2.93 -5.58 -3.52
CA PHE A 92 -2.99 -4.47 -2.57
C PHE A 92 -2.21 -3.24 -3.05
N PHE A 93 -1.27 -3.40 -3.98
CA PHE A 93 -0.40 -2.34 -4.47
C PHE A 93 -0.63 -2.00 -5.95
N ASP A 94 -1.62 -2.63 -6.57
CA ASP A 94 -2.02 -2.38 -7.95
C ASP A 94 -2.61 -0.97 -8.11
N SER A 95 -1.97 -0.16 -8.96
CA SER A 95 -2.35 1.22 -9.25
C SER A 95 -3.75 1.37 -9.87
N ALA A 96 -4.28 0.32 -10.51
CA ALA A 96 -5.66 0.32 -11.02
C ALA A 96 -6.70 0.33 -9.88
N ASN A 97 -6.32 -0.17 -8.70
CA ASN A 97 -7.23 -0.37 -7.57
C ASN A 97 -6.92 0.54 -6.38
N VAL A 98 -5.65 0.91 -6.21
CA VAL A 98 -5.12 1.68 -5.07
C VAL A 98 -4.30 2.87 -5.59
N PRO A 99 -4.65 4.11 -5.19
CA PRO A 99 -3.84 5.27 -5.55
C PRO A 99 -2.39 5.10 -5.09
N SER A 100 -1.43 5.38 -5.97
CA SER A 100 0.00 5.22 -5.68
C SER A 100 0.44 6.05 -4.47
N SER A 101 -0.18 7.22 -4.24
CA SER A 101 0.03 8.06 -3.04
C SER A 101 -0.28 7.32 -1.73
N LYS A 102 -1.35 6.53 -1.71
CA LYS A 102 -1.77 5.72 -0.56
C LYS A 102 -0.84 4.53 -0.34
N ALA A 103 -0.50 3.82 -1.43
CA ALA A 103 0.41 2.67 -1.39
C ALA A 103 1.79 3.08 -0.86
N ILE A 104 2.41 4.09 -1.46
CA ILE A 104 3.72 4.60 -1.06
C ILE A 104 3.66 5.16 0.37
N GLY A 105 2.66 5.97 0.71
CA GLY A 105 2.51 6.53 2.04
C GLY A 105 2.34 5.47 3.15
N ALA A 106 1.63 4.37 2.86
CA ALA A 106 1.50 3.25 3.78
C ALA A 106 2.82 2.48 3.93
N LEU A 107 3.49 2.15 2.81
CA LEU A 107 4.76 1.41 2.80
C LEU A 107 5.88 2.19 3.51
N VAL A 108 6.03 3.49 3.26
CA VAL A 108 7.01 4.35 3.95
C VAL A 108 6.72 4.44 5.44
N SER A 109 5.44 4.56 5.82
CA SER A 109 5.04 4.58 7.23
C SER A 109 5.37 3.26 7.93
N THR A 110 5.14 2.13 7.26
CA THR A 110 5.46 0.79 7.78
C THR A 110 6.98 0.60 7.90
N LEU A 111 7.74 0.94 6.86
CA LEU A 111 9.20 0.88 6.86
C LEU A 111 9.78 1.71 8.03
N THR A 112 9.27 2.93 8.22
CA THR A 112 9.70 3.80 9.33
C THR A 112 9.39 3.17 10.69
N ALA A 113 8.23 2.53 10.85
CA ALA A 113 7.84 1.88 12.09
C ALA A 113 8.69 0.62 12.38
N VAL A 114 8.96 -0.19 11.36
CA VAL A 114 9.80 -1.40 11.47
C VAL A 114 11.25 -1.01 11.77
N SER A 115 11.79 0.02 11.12
CA SER A 115 13.15 0.52 11.37
C SER A 115 13.34 1.24 12.71
N ARG A 116 12.26 1.62 13.41
CA ARG A 116 12.35 2.20 14.77
C ARG A 116 12.30 1.15 15.88
N LYS A 117 11.84 -0.08 15.61
CA LYS A 117 11.81 -1.17 16.61
C LYS A 117 13.20 -1.69 17.02
N THR A 118 14.25 -1.21 16.37
CA THR A 118 15.69 -1.49 16.54
C THR A 118 16.22 -1.31 17.98
N GLU A 119 15.47 -0.71 18.90
CA GLU A 119 15.92 -0.46 20.28
C GLU A 119 15.61 -1.61 21.27
N ALA A 120 14.81 -2.61 20.89
CA ALA A 120 14.46 -3.75 21.75
C ALA A 120 15.19 -5.03 21.30
N LYS A 121 16.20 -5.46 22.08
CA LYS A 121 16.98 -6.69 21.88
C LYS A 121 16.11 -7.96 21.93
N ASP A 122 15.82 -8.57 20.78
CA ASP A 122 15.49 -10.00 20.73
C ASP A 122 15.90 -10.59 19.37
N SER A 123 16.82 -11.56 19.36
CA SER A 123 17.51 -12.01 18.12
C SER A 123 16.59 -12.74 17.13
N THR A 124 15.52 -13.39 17.60
CA THR A 124 14.51 -14.02 16.74
C THR A 124 13.65 -13.00 15.99
N THR A 125 13.64 -11.74 16.43
CA THR A 125 12.91 -10.65 15.77
C THR A 125 13.71 -9.97 14.67
N GLU A 126 15.02 -10.24 14.57
CA GLU A 126 15.88 -9.55 13.61
C GLU A 126 15.71 -10.09 12.19
N GLU A 127 15.63 -11.41 12.01
CA GLU A 127 15.38 -12.04 10.70
C GLU A 127 14.00 -11.66 10.14
N ASP A 128 12.96 -11.72 10.98
CA ASP A 128 11.60 -11.29 10.63
C ASP A 128 11.55 -9.79 10.26
N ARG A 129 12.36 -8.97 10.94
CA ARG A 129 12.51 -7.53 10.67
C ARG A 129 13.20 -7.31 9.33
N GLU A 130 14.29 -8.00 9.05
CA GLU A 130 15.00 -7.91 7.78
C GLU A 130 14.10 -8.34 6.61
N ALA A 131 13.36 -9.44 6.77
CA ALA A 131 12.37 -9.89 5.78
C ALA A 131 11.27 -8.83 5.55
N SER A 132 10.76 -8.23 6.63
CA SER A 132 9.77 -7.15 6.55
C SER A 132 10.33 -5.92 5.83
N ILE A 133 11.57 -5.51 6.12
CA ILE A 133 12.25 -4.38 5.45
C ILE A 133 12.45 -4.67 3.97
N ALA A 134 12.97 -5.86 3.64
CA ALA A 134 13.21 -6.27 2.26
C ALA A 134 11.92 -6.26 1.44
N MET A 135 10.83 -6.82 1.99
CA MET A 135 9.52 -6.79 1.34
C MET A 135 9.01 -5.35 1.16
N CYS A 136 9.14 -4.49 2.18
CA CYS A 136 8.76 -3.08 2.09
C CYS A 136 9.51 -2.36 0.95
N VAL A 137 10.82 -2.59 0.83
CA VAL A 137 11.66 -2.00 -0.21
C VAL A 137 11.27 -2.53 -1.59
N GLN A 138 11.13 -3.85 -1.74
CA GLN A 138 10.74 -4.46 -3.01
C GLN A 138 9.37 -3.96 -3.51
N LEU A 139 8.39 -3.84 -2.60
CA LEU A 139 7.07 -3.30 -2.94
C LEU A 139 7.12 -1.80 -3.28
N LEU A 140 7.96 -1.02 -2.60
CA LEU A 140 8.19 0.39 -2.94
C LEU A 140 8.80 0.53 -4.34
N GLU A 141 9.84 -0.24 -4.64
CA GLU A 141 10.50 -0.26 -5.95
C GLU A 141 9.50 -0.61 -7.06
N LYS A 142 8.67 -1.64 -6.84
CA LYS A 142 7.63 -2.03 -7.78
C LYS A 142 6.64 -0.91 -8.04
N VAL A 143 6.06 -0.33 -6.99
CA VAL A 143 5.07 0.75 -7.14
C VAL A 143 5.68 1.99 -7.81
N ILE A 144 6.95 2.31 -7.54
CA ILE A 144 7.65 3.42 -8.19
C ILE A 144 7.88 3.12 -9.67
N HIS A 145 8.36 1.92 -10.00
CA HIS A 145 8.62 1.50 -11.37
C HIS A 145 7.35 1.45 -12.22
N ASP A 146 6.21 1.08 -11.63
CA ASP A 146 4.89 1.07 -12.28
C ASP A 146 4.29 2.48 -12.47
N GLY A 147 5.14 3.52 -12.49
CA GLY A 147 4.74 4.91 -12.72
C GLY A 147 4.19 5.61 -11.48
N GLY A 148 4.37 5.05 -10.28
CA GLY A 148 3.75 5.57 -9.05
C GLY A 148 4.06 7.04 -8.76
N ILE A 149 5.26 7.52 -9.08
CA ILE A 149 5.63 8.94 -8.92
C ILE A 149 4.86 9.83 -9.90
N GLN A 150 4.78 9.42 -11.18
CA GLN A 150 4.01 10.14 -12.19
C GLN A 150 2.51 10.13 -11.86
N ASN A 151 2.00 9.01 -11.34
CA ASN A 151 0.62 8.88 -10.88
C ASN A 151 0.33 9.84 -9.70
N ILE A 152 1.25 9.97 -8.73
CA ILE A 152 1.14 10.93 -7.64
C ILE A 152 1.11 12.36 -8.17
N VAL A 153 2.03 12.73 -9.08
CA VAL A 153 2.05 14.07 -9.68
C VAL A 153 0.74 14.35 -10.42
N THR A 154 0.23 13.37 -11.17
CA THR A 154 -1.04 13.49 -11.89
C THR A 154 -2.23 13.64 -10.94
N GLU A 155 -2.29 12.86 -9.85
CA GLU A 155 -3.32 12.98 -8.81
C GLU A 155 -3.30 14.38 -8.17
N LEU A 156 -2.11 14.89 -7.86
CA LEU A 156 -1.94 16.22 -7.26
C LEU A 156 -2.36 17.35 -8.23
N VAL A 157 -2.03 17.24 -9.52
CA VAL A 157 -2.45 18.20 -10.54
C VAL A 157 -3.97 18.16 -10.74
N LEU A 158 -4.58 16.98 -10.74
CA LEU A 158 -6.04 16.83 -10.84
C LEU A 158 -6.74 17.42 -9.61
N GLN A 159 -6.23 17.13 -8.39
CA GLN A 159 -6.73 17.73 -7.16
C GLN A 159 -6.59 19.26 -7.17
N GLU A 160 -5.51 19.81 -7.73
CA GLU A 160 -5.34 21.27 -7.86
C GLU A 160 -6.32 21.86 -8.88
N HIS A 161 -6.56 21.17 -10.00
CA HIS A 161 -7.53 21.58 -11.02
C HIS A 161 -8.97 21.59 -10.46
N GLU A 162 -9.33 20.58 -9.68
CA GLU A 162 -10.62 20.48 -8.99
C GLU A 162 -10.72 21.46 -7.82
N SER A 163 -9.65 21.67 -7.05
CA SER A 163 -9.62 22.58 -5.89
C SER A 163 -9.61 24.05 -6.30
N LYS A 164 -9.18 24.41 -7.51
CA LYS A 164 -9.41 25.76 -8.09
C LYS A 164 -10.89 26.12 -8.24
N MET A 165 -11.81 25.16 -8.14
CA MET A 165 -13.27 25.40 -8.07
C MET A 165 -13.80 25.65 -6.64
N THR A 166 -12.99 25.43 -5.61
CA THR A 166 -13.36 25.63 -4.19
C THR A 166 -12.24 26.34 -3.45
N GLU A 167 -12.37 27.66 -3.30
CA GLU A 167 -11.43 28.55 -2.62
C GLU A 167 -11.03 28.05 -1.21
N ASN A 168 -9.94 27.28 -1.10
CA ASN A 168 -8.99 27.34 0.02
C ASN A 168 -7.84 26.32 -0.10
N HIS A 169 -6.61 26.85 -0.16
CA HIS A 169 -5.36 26.36 0.47
C HIS A 169 -4.19 25.74 -0.34
N ASN A 170 -3.00 26.20 0.13
CA ASN A 170 -1.65 25.64 0.24
C ASN A 170 -0.74 25.47 -0.99
N VAL A 171 -0.52 26.59 -1.69
CA VAL A 171 0.47 26.76 -2.79
C VAL A 171 1.93 26.44 -2.37
N ILE A 172 2.26 26.55 -1.08
CA ILE A 172 3.65 26.48 -0.59
C ILE A 172 4.20 25.05 -0.62
N GLY A 173 3.39 24.06 -0.24
CA GLY A 173 3.80 22.64 -0.27
C GLY A 173 4.10 22.15 -1.69
N LEU A 174 3.34 22.63 -2.67
CA LEU A 174 3.48 22.28 -4.08
C LEU A 174 4.75 22.89 -4.69
N GLN A 175 5.06 24.16 -4.38
CA GLN A 175 6.30 24.80 -4.83
C GLN A 175 7.55 24.07 -4.33
N VAL A 176 7.52 23.57 -3.08
CA VAL A 176 8.64 22.81 -2.51
C VAL A 176 8.78 21.46 -3.21
N LEU A 177 7.67 20.75 -3.46
CA LEU A 177 7.72 19.44 -4.11
C LEU A 177 8.13 19.53 -5.59
N ILE A 178 7.62 20.51 -6.33
CA ILE A 178 8.02 20.78 -7.72
C ILE A 178 9.50 21.14 -7.78
N SER A 179 9.99 21.98 -6.86
CA SER A 179 11.42 22.33 -6.80
C SER A 179 12.29 21.11 -6.48
N GLN A 180 11.83 20.20 -5.63
CA GLN A 180 12.55 18.97 -5.31
C GLN A 180 12.54 17.95 -6.47
N LEU A 181 11.42 17.77 -7.16
CA LEU A 181 11.31 16.89 -8.32
C LEU A 181 12.10 17.41 -9.53
N ALA A 182 12.09 18.73 -9.75
CA ALA A 182 12.90 19.38 -10.78
C ALA A 182 14.41 19.30 -10.50
N SER A 183 14.80 19.11 -9.23
CA SER A 183 16.20 18.96 -8.82
C SER A 183 16.74 17.54 -8.92
N LEU A 184 15.91 16.54 -9.26
CA LEU A 184 16.36 15.18 -9.50
C LEU A 184 17.12 15.09 -10.83
N PRO A 185 18.37 14.60 -10.85
CA PRO A 185 19.11 14.41 -12.08
C PRO A 185 18.48 13.24 -12.86
N GLY A 186 17.85 13.55 -13.99
CA GLY A 186 17.24 12.56 -14.89
C GLY A 186 15.91 12.98 -15.54
N SER A 187 15.25 14.04 -15.06
CA SER A 187 13.91 14.44 -15.51
C SER A 187 13.88 15.33 -16.77
N VAL A 188 15.04 15.62 -17.39
CA VAL A 188 15.13 16.46 -18.60
C VAL A 188 15.82 15.68 -19.71
N GLN A 189 15.13 14.71 -20.29
CA GLN A 189 15.36 14.29 -21.68
C GLN A 189 14.02 13.95 -22.33
N THR A 190 13.24 15.00 -22.62
CA THR A 190 12.32 14.96 -23.76
C THR A 190 13.01 15.76 -24.87
N GLU A 191 13.62 15.00 -25.76
CA GLU A 191 14.09 15.31 -27.10
C GLU A 191 13.96 16.78 -27.56
N ALA A 192 15.12 17.43 -27.68
CA ALA A 192 15.31 18.39 -28.75
C ALA A 192 15.15 17.63 -30.08
N VAL A 193 14.00 17.79 -30.72
CA VAL A 193 13.82 17.41 -32.12
C VAL A 193 14.51 18.48 -32.95
N ASP A 194 15.67 18.12 -33.52
CA ASP A 194 16.25 18.80 -34.67
C ASP A 194 15.26 18.73 -35.84
N HIS A 195 14.79 19.89 -36.30
CA HIS A 195 14.57 20.23 -37.71
C HIS A 195 14.50 21.74 -37.91
#